data_AF-A0RNF2-F1
#
_entry.id   AF-A0RNF2-F1
#
_cell.length_a   1.000
_cell.length_b   1.000
_cell.length_c   1.000
_cell.angle_alpha   90.00
_cell.angle_beta   90.00
_cell.angle_gamma   90.00
#
_symmetry.space_group_name_H-M   'P 1'
#
loop_
_entity.id
_entity.type
_entity.pdbx_description
1 polymer ?
#
loop_
_entity_poly.entity_id
_entity_poly.type
_entity_poly.pdbx_seq_one_letter_code
_entity_poly.pdbx_strand_id
1 'polypeptide(L)'
;MRINTNLANNYQISNENRSNIKLSLKNEKEMTTKNVSSTTSDEKEESTTQKLQKQITKLKNQLMKIEQQISQMQNSNNPYSKDMLQSLNSQKASLMSRIQITLAQMLEATKAASSS
;
A
#
# COMPACT_ATOMS: atom_id res chain seq x y z
N MET A 1 5.75 -35.43 28.91
CA MET A 1 6.51 -34.67 27.89
C MET A 1 5.74 -33.37 27.66
N ARG A 2 6.26 -32.21 28.08
CA ARG A 2 5.59 -30.91 27.95
C ARG A 2 6.13 -30.21 26.70
N ILE A 3 5.27 -29.98 25.71
CA ILE A 3 5.65 -29.29 24.47
C ILE A 3 5.34 -27.80 24.68
N ASN A 4 6.40 -26.99 24.78
CA ASN A 4 6.33 -25.54 24.85
C ASN A 4 6.40 -25.00 23.41
N THR A 5 5.26 -24.60 22.83
CA THR A 5 5.23 -23.90 21.54
C THR A 5 5.11 -22.39 21.77
N ASN A 6 6.24 -21.74 22.05
CA ASN A 6 6.36 -20.30 21.89
C ASN A 6 6.81 -20.02 20.45
N LEU A 7 5.85 -19.96 19.53
CA LEU A 7 6.08 -19.55 18.14
C LEU A 7 5.89 -18.03 18.05
N ALA A 8 6.88 -17.29 18.55
CA ALA A 8 7.01 -15.86 18.28
C ALA A 8 7.36 -15.67 16.80
N ASN A 9 6.35 -15.56 15.95
CA ASN A 9 6.50 -15.19 14.54
C ASN A 9 6.96 -13.72 14.45
N ASN A 10 8.27 -13.55 14.46
CA ASN A 10 8.94 -12.28 14.22
C ASN A 10 8.93 -12.01 12.71
N TYR A 11 7.93 -11.28 12.22
CA TYR A 11 7.97 -10.71 10.87
C TYR A 11 8.97 -9.55 10.85
N GLN A 12 10.27 -9.88 10.85
CA GLN A 12 11.30 -8.94 10.43
C GLN A 12 11.24 -8.85 8.90
N ILE A 13 10.50 -7.85 8.41
CA ILE A 13 10.63 -7.41 7.02
C ILE A 13 12.00 -6.71 6.94
N SER A 14 13.01 -7.46 6.51
CA SER A 14 14.31 -6.91 6.16
C SER A 14 14.10 -5.93 4.99
N ASN A 15 14.16 -4.63 5.27
CA ASN A 15 14.23 -3.59 4.24
C ASN A 15 15.64 -3.63 3.66
N GLU A 16 15.88 -4.58 2.76
CA GLU A 16 17.07 -4.59 1.94
C GLU A 16 17.06 -3.37 1.02
N ASN A 17 18.03 -2.50 1.32
CA ASN A 17 18.40 -1.28 0.65
C ASN A 17 18.61 -1.52 -0.85
N ARG A 18 17.55 -1.44 -1.65
CA ARG A 18 17.63 -1.50 -3.11
C ARG A 18 18.19 -0.18 -3.61
N SER A 19 19.51 -0.21 -3.81
CA SER A 19 20.34 0.83 -4.36
C SER A 19 19.67 1.55 -5.54
N ASN A 20 19.67 2.86 -5.44
CA ASN A 20 19.14 3.81 -6.41
C ASN A 20 19.92 3.70 -7.73
N ILE A 21 19.50 2.83 -8.65
CA ILE A 21 20.00 2.86 -10.03
C ILE A 21 19.28 3.99 -10.76
N LYS A 22 19.84 5.19 -10.66
CA LYS A 22 19.46 6.35 -11.48
C LYS A 22 19.94 6.10 -12.92
N LEU A 23 19.07 5.55 -13.76
CA LEU A 23 19.32 5.45 -15.19
C LEU A 23 19.13 6.83 -15.83
N SER A 24 20.23 7.57 -15.97
CA SER A 24 20.27 8.87 -16.62
C SER A 24 20.29 8.69 -18.13
N LEU A 25 19.13 8.67 -18.79
CA LEU A 25 19.03 8.80 -20.24
C LEU A 25 18.98 10.29 -20.59
N LYS A 26 20.15 10.83 -20.94
CA LYS A 26 20.34 12.19 -21.41
C LYS A 26 20.02 12.23 -22.90
N ASN A 27 18.86 12.80 -23.25
CA ASN A 27 18.61 13.28 -24.61
C ASN A 27 18.23 14.75 -24.53
N GLU A 28 19.13 15.55 -25.08
CA GLU A 28 19.07 16.99 -25.15
C GLU A 28 18.12 17.40 -26.29
N LYS A 29 17.12 18.24 -25.97
CA LYS A 29 16.65 19.28 -26.89
C LYS A 29 15.92 20.37 -26.11
N GLU A 30 16.34 21.57 -26.41
CA GLU A 30 16.12 22.82 -25.71
C GLU A 30 14.68 23.36 -25.79
N MET A 31 14.49 24.39 -24.96
CA MET A 31 13.60 25.54 -25.17
C MET A 31 12.12 25.34 -24.77
N THR A 32 11.76 25.89 -23.62
CA THR A 32 11.06 27.18 -23.59
C THR A 32 10.97 27.74 -22.18
N THR A 33 11.17 29.04 -22.13
CA THR A 33 11.16 29.93 -20.98
C THR A 33 9.73 30.10 -20.46
N LYS A 34 9.57 30.21 -19.14
CA LYS A 34 9.02 31.40 -18.44
C LYS A 34 8.35 31.05 -17.12
N ASN A 35 8.72 31.88 -16.15
CA ASN A 35 7.89 32.44 -15.10
C ASN A 35 7.41 31.51 -13.99
N VAL A 36 8.07 31.70 -12.84
CA VAL A 36 7.45 32.23 -11.62
C VAL A 36 6.02 31.75 -11.39
N SER A 37 5.89 30.75 -10.54
CA SER A 37 4.92 30.85 -9.46
C SER A 37 5.50 30.19 -8.23
N SER A 38 6.06 31.03 -7.37
CA SER A 38 6.12 30.78 -5.94
C SER A 38 4.70 30.54 -5.45
N THR A 39 4.27 29.29 -5.54
CA THR A 39 3.22 28.78 -4.65
C THR A 39 3.96 28.13 -3.51
N THR A 40 4.35 28.95 -2.53
CA THR A 40 4.25 28.52 -1.14
C THR A 40 2.77 28.23 -0.93
N SER A 41 2.31 27.06 -1.40
CA SER A 41 1.09 26.49 -0.90
C SER A 41 1.34 26.35 0.59
N ASP A 42 0.57 27.08 1.39
CA ASP A 42 0.39 26.78 2.79
C ASP A 42 0.15 25.27 2.89
N GLU A 43 1.21 24.52 3.20
CA GLU A 43 1.14 23.11 3.53
C GLU A 43 0.43 23.08 4.88
N LYS A 44 -0.90 23.22 4.84
CA LYS A 44 -1.74 22.76 5.94
C LYS A 44 -1.31 21.33 6.18
N GLU A 45 -0.61 21.11 7.29
CA GLU A 45 -0.17 19.79 7.70
C GLU A 45 -1.35 18.84 7.53
N GLU A 46 -1.20 17.88 6.62
CA GLU A 46 -2.30 16.97 6.32
C GLU A 46 -2.65 16.22 7.61
N SER A 47 -3.91 16.32 8.02
CA SER A 47 -4.35 15.75 9.29
C SER A 47 -4.16 14.24 9.27
N THR A 48 -3.94 13.64 10.45
CA THR A 48 -3.78 12.20 10.60
C THR A 48 -4.94 11.44 9.94
N THR A 49 -6.16 11.94 10.07
CA THR A 49 -7.36 11.38 9.43
C THR A 49 -7.30 11.44 7.90
N GLN A 50 -6.83 12.56 7.32
CA GLN A 50 -6.67 12.69 5.86
C GLN A 50 -5.60 11.71 5.32
N LYS A 51 -4.48 11.56 6.03
CA LYS A 51 -3.43 10.58 5.69
C LYS A 51 -3.97 9.15 5.71
N LEU A 52 -4.72 8.78 6.76
CA LEU A 52 -5.34 7.46 6.90
C LEU A 52 -6.39 7.22 5.80
N GLN A 53 -7.21 8.22 5.47
CA GLN A 53 -8.17 8.13 4.37
C GLN A 53 -7.49 7.87 3.01
N LYS A 54 -6.38 8.56 2.73
CA LYS A 54 -5.58 8.29 1.51
C LYS A 54 -5.02 6.87 1.51
N GLN A 55 -4.56 6.36 2.65
CA GLN A 55 -4.08 4.98 2.79
C GLN A 55 -5.18 3.96 2.50
N ILE A 56 -6.37 4.15 3.07
CA ILE A 56 -7.54 3.29 2.82
C ILE A 56 -7.89 3.26 1.32
N THR A 57 -7.91 4.42 0.66
CA THR A 57 -8.18 4.49 -0.80
C THR A 57 -7.15 3.72 -1.61
N LYS A 58 -5.85 3.86 -1.28
CA LYS A 58 -4.78 3.11 -1.95
C LYS A 58 -4.95 1.59 -1.75
N LEU A 59 -5.22 1.16 -0.52
CA LEU A 59 -5.43 -0.26 -0.20
C LEU A 59 -6.67 -0.83 -0.93
N LYS A 60 -7.77 -0.07 -1.00
CA LYS A 60 -8.98 -0.46 -1.76
C LYS A 60 -8.69 -0.62 -3.25
N ASN A 61 -7.92 0.29 -3.84
CA ASN A 61 -7.51 0.20 -5.25
C ASN A 61 -6.62 -1.02 -5.50
N GLN A 62 -5.72 -1.36 -4.57
CA GLN A 62 -4.91 -2.58 -4.66
C GLN A 62 -5.78 -3.84 -4.56
N LEU A 63 -6.74 -3.85 -3.63
CA LEU A 63 -7.68 -4.96 -3.46
C LEU A 63 -8.48 -5.21 -4.75
N MET A 64 -9.02 -4.16 -5.36
CA MET A 64 -9.77 -4.26 -6.63
C MET A 64 -8.92 -4.87 -7.74
N LYS A 65 -7.64 -4.48 -7.86
CA LYS A 65 -6.72 -5.06 -8.86
C LYS A 65 -6.49 -6.55 -8.62
N ILE A 66 -6.31 -6.97 -7.37
CA ILE A 66 -6.15 -8.38 -7.03
C ILE A 66 -7.42 -9.18 -7.35
N GLU A 67 -8.60 -8.63 -7.07
CA GLU A 67 -9.87 -9.30 -7.39
C GLU A 67 -10.08 -9.48 -8.90
N GLN A 68 -9.65 -8.50 -9.71
CA GLN A 68 -9.63 -8.62 -11.16
C GLN A 68 -8.66 -9.71 -11.63
N GLN A 69 -7.45 -9.77 -11.06
CA GLN A 69 -6.45 -10.80 -11.38
C GLN A 69 -6.94 -12.21 -10.99
N ILE A 70 -7.58 -12.36 -9.83
CA ILE A 70 -8.22 -13.62 -9.42
C ILE A 70 -9.27 -14.03 -10.43
N SER A 71 -10.18 -13.11 -10.80
CA SER A 71 -11.25 -13.39 -11.77
C SER A 71 -10.70 -13.80 -13.15
N GLN A 72 -9.66 -13.14 -13.63
CA GLN A 72 -9.01 -13.50 -14.90
C GLN A 72 -8.37 -14.89 -14.83
N MET A 73 -7.73 -15.21 -13.71
CA MET A 73 -6.99 -16.46 -13.54
C MET A 73 -7.89 -17.66 -13.30
N GLN A 74 -9.03 -17.48 -12.61
CA GLN A 74 -10.06 -18.53 -12.47
C GLN A 74 -10.59 -19.02 -13.81
N ASN A 75 -10.64 -18.13 -14.81
CA ASN A 75 -11.09 -18.45 -16.17
C ASN A 75 -9.94 -18.91 -17.10
N SER A 76 -8.72 -19.02 -16.58
CA SER A 76 -7.54 -19.39 -17.38
C SER A 76 -7.23 -20.89 -17.26
N ASN A 77 -6.92 -21.56 -18.37
CA ASN A 77 -6.46 -22.95 -18.41
C ASN A 77 -4.97 -23.10 -18.06
N ASN A 78 -4.39 -22.21 -17.25
CA ASN A 78 -2.98 -22.24 -16.93
C ASN A 78 -2.70 -23.26 -15.79
N PRO A 79 -1.77 -24.22 -15.98
CA PRO A 79 -1.45 -25.25 -14.97
C PRO A 79 -0.86 -24.68 -13.67
N TYR A 80 -0.30 -23.47 -13.69
CA TYR A 80 0.21 -22.75 -12.52
C TYR A 80 -0.83 -21.86 -11.84
N SER A 81 -2.06 -21.82 -12.36
CA SER A 81 -3.13 -20.96 -11.83
C SER A 81 -3.49 -21.29 -10.40
N LYS A 82 -3.33 -22.54 -9.95
CA LYS A 82 -3.71 -22.94 -8.59
C LYS A 82 -2.86 -22.25 -7.52
N ASP A 83 -1.54 -22.34 -7.63
CA ASP A 83 -0.62 -21.76 -6.64
C ASP A 83 -0.66 -20.23 -6.71
N MET A 84 -0.81 -19.68 -7.93
CA MET A 84 -0.95 -18.25 -8.13
C MET A 84 -2.29 -17.72 -7.59
N LEU A 85 -3.40 -18.46 -7.75
CA LEU A 85 -4.69 -18.15 -7.11
C LEU A 85 -4.57 -18.18 -5.59
N GLN A 86 -3.87 -19.16 -5.01
CA GLN A 86 -3.66 -19.23 -3.58
C GLN A 86 -2.86 -18.02 -3.07
N SER A 87 -1.80 -17.62 -3.79
CA SER A 87 -1.02 -16.42 -3.47
C SER A 87 -1.89 -15.15 -3.54
N LEU A 88 -2.67 -14.97 -4.60
CA LEU A 88 -3.56 -13.81 -4.73
C LEU A 88 -4.64 -13.77 -3.65
N ASN A 89 -5.23 -14.92 -3.30
CA ASN A 89 -6.20 -14.99 -2.21
C ASN A 89 -5.58 -14.64 -0.85
N SER A 90 -4.33 -15.07 -0.62
CA SER A 90 -3.58 -14.71 0.59
C SER A 90 -3.29 -13.21 0.64
N GLN A 91 -2.91 -12.61 -0.50
CA GLN A 91 -2.70 -11.17 -0.62
C GLN A 91 -4.01 -10.38 -0.42
N LYS A 92 -5.14 -10.87 -0.97
CA LYS A 92 -6.47 -10.30 -0.73
C LYS A 92 -6.81 -10.27 0.75
N ALA A 93 -6.66 -11.38 1.46
CA ALA A 93 -6.93 -11.46 2.90
C ALA A 93 -6.04 -10.48 3.70
N SER A 94 -4.74 -10.41 3.35
CA SER A 94 -3.80 -9.47 3.96
C SER A 94 -4.21 -8.00 3.74
N LEU A 95 -4.59 -7.62 2.52
CA LEU A 95 -5.08 -6.28 2.22
C LEU A 95 -6.37 -5.95 2.97
N MET A 96 -7.32 -6.87 3.05
CA MET A 96 -8.55 -6.68 3.82
C MET A 96 -8.26 -6.47 5.32
N SER A 97 -7.32 -7.23 5.89
CA SER A 97 -6.87 -7.02 7.27
C SER A 97 -6.23 -5.64 7.46
N ARG A 98 -5.37 -5.19 6.53
CA ARG A 98 -4.76 -3.86 6.60
C ARG A 98 -5.80 -2.75 6.51
N ILE A 99 -6.78 -2.87 5.62
CA ILE A 99 -7.89 -1.91 5.51
C ILE A 99 -8.63 -1.81 6.84
N GLN A 100 -8.97 -2.93 7.48
CA GLN A 100 -9.66 -2.92 8.76
C GLN A 100 -8.84 -2.28 9.87
N ILE A 101 -7.54 -2.58 9.95
CA ILE A 101 -6.64 -1.96 10.93
C ILE A 101 -6.57 -0.44 10.70
N THR A 102 -6.40 0.01 9.46
CA THR A 102 -6.35 1.46 9.14
C THR A 102 -7.69 2.15 9.40
N LEU A 103 -8.82 1.48 9.15
CA LEU A 103 -10.14 2.00 9.52
C LEU A 103 -10.28 2.16 11.04
N ALA A 104 -9.83 1.18 11.83
CA ALA A 104 -9.84 1.27 13.29
C ALA A 104 -8.96 2.42 13.80
N GLN A 105 -7.76 2.59 13.23
CA GLN A 105 -6.87 3.72 13.54
C GLN A 105 -7.52 5.07 13.21
N MET A 106 -8.24 5.15 12.09
CA MET A 106 -8.95 6.36 11.71
C MET A 106 -10.10 6.67 12.66
N LEU A 107 -10.89 5.67 13.06
CA LEU A 107 -11.95 5.83 14.04
C LEU A 107 -11.40 6.34 15.38
N GLU A 108 -10.30 5.76 15.85
CA GLU A 108 -9.66 6.20 17.10
C GLU A 108 -9.14 7.64 17.00
N ALA A 109 -8.50 8.01 15.89
CA ALA A 109 -8.05 9.37 15.64
C ALA A 109 -9.22 10.37 15.61
N THR A 110 -10.36 10.00 15.01
CA THR A 110 -11.55 10.85 15.00
C THR A 110 -12.20 10.98 16.37
N LYS A 111 -12.19 9.91 17.18
CA LYS A 111 -12.73 9.92 18.54
C LYS A 111 -11.89 10.83 19.45
N ALA A 112 -10.57 10.67 19.42
CA ALA A 112 -9.65 11.50 20.22
C ALA A 112 -9.79 13.00 19.90
N ALA A 113 -10.01 13.35 18.64
CA ALA A 113 -10.23 14.72 18.20
C ALA A 113 -11.59 15.30 18.66
N SER A 114 -12.60 14.46 18.92
CA SER A 114 -13.93 14.89 19.40
C SER A 114 -14.06 15.03 20.92
N SER A 115 -13.07 14.51 21.66
CA SER A 115 -13.01 14.54 23.12
C SER A 115 -12.06 15.59 23.70
N SER A 116 -11.49 16.45 22.85
CA SER A 116 -10.60 17.57 23.20
C SER A 116 -11.33 18.90 23.02
#